data_AF-A0A7S1QPE3-F1
#
_entry.id   AF-A0A7S1QPE3-F1
#
_cell.length_a   1.000
_cell.length_b   1.000
_cell.length_c   1.000
_cell.angle_alpha   90.00
_cell.angle_beta   90.00
_cell.angle_gamma   90.00
#
_symmetry.space_group_name_H-M   'P 1'
#
loop_
_entity.id
_entity.type
_entity.pdbx_description
1 polymer ?
#
loop_
_entity_poly.entity_id
_entity_poly.type
_entity_poly.pdbx_seq_one_letter_code
_entity_poly.pdbx_strand_id
1 'polypeptide(L)'
;MSIRRHLQKYLAEAMGNFFLVGTISLLGNPDTGVGPNPLVGPIAVGCVLMALIYAMGHVSSAHYNPAVTAVQLVRRDIRPVDAGMYVVAQLIGGVVGGIFGALIADDANVVGYPRPTHAKPGAVLRAFGAEVFFTCALMLVILHVAAKQQGNPFFGIAIAAVVVAGAITTGPVSGAVFNPAVASGLVLRHCVVTHERTCGTAVQGLWLYWVAPTLGAAIGAVLFTLMTTVPEDDDMPESAGAARQRRERMCLTAEDDCGDDDRECLRVDTGSHEPSDPKAGDRMCLRARGCSTVSNPAARDK
;
A
#
# COMPACT_ATOMS: atom_id res chain seq x y z
N MET A 1 -10.79 -10.96 -18.57
CA MET A 1 -9.39 -10.46 -18.66
C MET A 1 -8.62 -11.44 -19.54
N SER A 2 -7.88 -10.96 -20.55
CA SER A 2 -7.19 -11.85 -21.52
C SER A 2 -6.07 -12.63 -20.84
N ILE A 3 -5.87 -13.90 -21.23
CA ILE A 3 -4.81 -14.79 -20.71
C ILE A 3 -3.42 -14.14 -20.75
N ARG A 4 -3.16 -13.34 -21.81
CA ARG A 4 -1.91 -12.60 -21.98
C ARG A 4 -1.64 -11.63 -20.82
N ARG A 5 -2.68 -10.99 -20.29
CA ARG A 5 -2.54 -10.02 -19.18
C ARG A 5 -2.20 -10.73 -17.86
N HIS A 6 -2.72 -11.93 -17.63
CA HIS A 6 -2.34 -12.73 -16.46
C HIS A 6 -0.88 -13.15 -16.54
N LEU A 7 -0.43 -13.64 -17.70
CA LEU A 7 0.97 -14.00 -17.90
C LEU A 7 1.93 -12.81 -17.72
N GLN A 8 1.56 -11.61 -18.18
CA GLN A 8 2.34 -10.40 -17.95
C GLN A 8 2.53 -10.10 -16.46
N LYS A 9 1.47 -10.25 -15.65
CA LYS A 9 1.52 -10.07 -14.20
C LYS A 9 2.45 -11.06 -13.54
N TYR A 10 2.31 -12.34 -13.88
CA TYR A 10 3.13 -13.41 -13.28
C TYR A 10 4.60 -13.25 -13.67
N LEU A 11 4.88 -12.87 -14.92
CA LEU A 11 6.24 -12.57 -15.36
C LEU A 11 6.84 -11.39 -14.59
N ALA A 12 6.09 -10.31 -14.40
CA ALA A 12 6.55 -9.17 -13.61
C ALA A 12 6.88 -9.56 -12.16
N GLU A 13 6.03 -10.38 -11.52
CA GLU A 13 6.29 -10.90 -10.17
C GLU A 13 7.54 -11.80 -10.10
N ALA A 14 7.74 -12.66 -11.09
CA ALA A 14 8.95 -13.48 -11.20
C ALA A 14 10.21 -12.63 -11.42
N MET A 15 10.16 -11.65 -12.34
CA MET A 15 11.28 -10.76 -12.62
C MET A 15 11.64 -9.88 -11.43
N GLY A 16 10.64 -9.36 -10.71
CA GLY A 16 10.89 -8.59 -9.50
C GLY A 16 11.65 -9.41 -8.46
N ASN A 17 11.20 -10.64 -8.19
CA ASN A 17 11.86 -11.49 -7.21
C ASN A 17 13.20 -12.06 -7.70
N PHE A 18 13.37 -12.26 -9.01
CA PHE A 18 14.65 -12.60 -9.64
C PHE A 18 15.71 -11.54 -9.35
N PHE A 19 15.41 -10.27 -9.62
CA PHE A 19 16.37 -9.20 -9.38
C PHE A 19 16.58 -8.92 -7.88
N LEU A 20 15.54 -9.01 -7.05
CA LEU A 20 15.66 -8.88 -5.60
C LEU A 20 16.60 -9.93 -5.00
N VAL A 21 16.31 -11.22 -5.22
CA VAL A 21 17.11 -12.31 -4.64
C VAL A 21 18.47 -12.42 -5.31
N GLY A 22 18.56 -12.13 -6.61
CA GLY A 22 19.84 -12.04 -7.32
C GLY A 22 20.74 -10.93 -6.78
N THR A 23 20.18 -9.75 -6.49
CA THR A 23 20.92 -8.65 -5.86
C THR A 23 21.43 -9.06 -4.50
N ILE A 24 20.58 -9.65 -3.64
CA ILE A 24 21.01 -10.15 -2.33
C ILE A 24 22.12 -11.19 -2.49
N SER A 25 21.98 -12.08 -3.47
CA SER A 25 22.93 -13.15 -3.74
C SER A 25 24.34 -12.67 -4.10
N LEU A 26 24.45 -11.45 -4.62
CA LEU A 26 25.69 -10.80 -5.05
C LEU A 26 26.34 -9.91 -3.97
N LEU A 27 25.73 -9.76 -2.79
CA LEU A 27 26.21 -8.83 -1.74
C LEU A 27 27.47 -9.28 -0.99
N GLY A 28 28.05 -10.43 -1.32
CA GLY A 28 29.16 -10.99 -0.53
C GLY A 28 28.67 -11.72 0.72
N ASN A 29 29.54 -12.55 1.29
CA ASN A 29 29.23 -13.31 2.49
C ASN A 29 29.79 -12.57 3.73
N PRO A 30 28.93 -12.02 4.61
CA PRO A 30 29.40 -11.34 5.81
C PRO A 30 30.13 -12.29 6.78
N ASP A 31 29.87 -13.60 6.72
CA ASP A 31 30.55 -14.60 7.56
C ASP A 31 32.02 -14.83 7.13
N THR A 32 32.36 -14.57 5.85
CA THR A 32 33.75 -14.68 5.35
C THR A 32 34.50 -13.35 5.41
N GLY A 33 33.81 -12.25 5.73
CA GLY A 33 34.36 -10.90 5.67
C GLY A 33 34.62 -10.40 4.25
N VAL A 34 34.15 -11.12 3.23
CA VAL A 34 34.34 -10.76 1.82
C VAL A 34 33.02 -10.22 1.25
N GLY A 35 33.05 -8.96 0.82
CA GLY A 35 31.90 -8.26 0.27
C GLY A 35 31.94 -6.75 0.54
N PRO A 36 31.02 -5.98 -0.08
CA PRO A 36 30.81 -4.57 0.27
C PRO A 36 30.48 -4.40 1.75
N ASN A 37 30.72 -3.19 2.26
CA ASN A 37 30.38 -2.81 3.64
C ASN A 37 28.94 -3.26 4.01
N PRO A 38 28.69 -3.83 5.20
CA PRO A 38 27.37 -4.31 5.62
C PRO A 38 26.23 -3.29 5.46
N LEU A 39 26.52 -1.99 5.47
CA LEU A 39 25.54 -0.92 5.23
C LEU A 39 25.14 -0.76 3.76
N VAL A 40 25.99 -1.17 2.82
CA VAL A 40 25.75 -1.06 1.37
C VAL A 40 24.73 -2.10 0.90
N GLY A 41 24.70 -3.27 1.53
CA GLY A 41 23.77 -4.35 1.19
C GLY A 41 22.29 -3.95 1.27
N PRO A 42 21.81 -3.48 2.44
CA PRO A 42 20.46 -2.94 2.61
C PRO A 42 20.10 -1.86 1.59
N ILE A 43 21.02 -0.93 1.32
CA ILE A 43 20.80 0.17 0.38
C ILE A 43 20.64 -0.37 -1.04
N ALA A 44 21.49 -1.29 -1.49
CA ALA A 44 21.39 -1.90 -2.81
C ALA A 44 20.06 -2.65 -3.01
N VAL A 45 19.63 -3.41 -2.01
CA VAL A 45 18.35 -4.13 -2.02
C VAL A 45 17.16 -3.16 -2.04
N GLY A 46 17.24 -2.08 -1.26
CA GLY A 46 16.23 -1.02 -1.29
C GLY A 46 16.15 -0.32 -2.64
N CYS A 47 17.29 0.03 -3.24
CA CYS A 47 17.37 0.68 -4.54
C CYS A 47 16.79 -0.20 -5.66
N VAL A 48 17.13 -1.50 -5.69
CA VAL A 48 16.57 -2.40 -6.70
C VAL A 48 15.06 -2.59 -6.48
N LEU A 49 14.61 -2.76 -5.24
CA LEU A 49 13.18 -2.84 -4.91
C LEU A 49 12.43 -1.60 -5.39
N MET A 50 12.92 -0.40 -5.07
CA MET A 50 12.35 0.87 -5.50
C MET A 50 12.23 0.95 -7.02
N ALA A 51 13.32 0.63 -7.74
CA ALA A 51 13.34 0.66 -9.19
C ALA A 51 12.32 -0.32 -9.80
N LEU A 52 12.21 -1.54 -9.27
CA LEU A 52 11.27 -2.55 -9.73
C LEU A 52 9.81 -2.18 -9.43
N ILE A 53 9.54 -1.52 -8.30
CA ILE A 53 8.21 -1.00 -7.97
C ILE A 53 7.80 0.06 -8.99
N TYR A 54 8.65 1.05 -9.28
CA TYR A 54 8.32 2.08 -10.27
C TYR A 54 8.25 1.54 -11.70
N ALA A 55 9.12 0.60 -12.07
CA ALA A 55 9.16 0.05 -13.42
C ALA A 55 7.99 -0.88 -13.72
N MET A 56 7.60 -1.75 -12.77
CA MET A 56 6.67 -2.86 -13.03
C MET A 56 5.41 -2.84 -12.15
N GLY A 57 5.30 -1.90 -11.22
CA GLY A 57 4.11 -1.74 -10.36
C GLY A 57 2.82 -1.55 -11.16
N HIS A 58 2.86 -0.85 -12.28
CA HIS A 58 1.69 -0.69 -13.16
C HIS A 58 1.24 -2.00 -13.86
N VAL A 59 2.11 -3.03 -13.89
CA VAL A 59 1.82 -4.33 -14.51
C VAL A 59 1.17 -5.28 -13.50
N SER A 60 1.83 -5.53 -12.37
CA SER A 60 1.41 -6.54 -11.39
C SER A 60 0.96 -5.99 -10.04
N SER A 61 1.05 -4.67 -9.81
CA SER A 61 1.05 -4.02 -8.49
C SER A 61 2.32 -4.27 -7.66
N ALA A 62 3.34 -4.93 -8.24
CA ALA A 62 4.66 -5.15 -7.64
C ALA A 62 4.60 -5.73 -6.22
N HIS A 63 3.91 -6.87 -6.04
CA HIS A 63 3.81 -7.46 -4.70
C HIS A 63 5.16 -8.00 -4.26
N TYR A 64 5.81 -8.80 -5.12
CA TYR A 64 7.10 -9.47 -4.94
C TYR A 64 7.24 -10.27 -3.63
N ASN A 65 6.15 -10.45 -2.88
CA ASN A 65 6.17 -10.93 -1.51
C ASN A 65 4.86 -11.69 -1.23
N PRO A 66 4.93 -12.98 -0.84
CA PRO A 66 3.75 -13.76 -0.48
C PRO A 66 2.94 -13.15 0.68
N ALA A 67 3.57 -12.52 1.66
CA ALA A 67 2.88 -11.88 2.78
C ALA A 67 2.07 -10.66 2.33
N VAL A 68 2.63 -9.84 1.43
CA VAL A 68 1.90 -8.72 0.80
C VAL A 68 0.75 -9.27 -0.06
N THR A 69 1.02 -10.29 -0.88
CA THR A 69 0.00 -10.93 -1.74
C THR A 69 -1.17 -11.48 -0.91
N ALA A 70 -0.90 -12.07 0.26
CA ALA A 70 -1.93 -12.57 1.15
C ALA A 70 -2.84 -11.45 1.69
N VAL A 71 -2.28 -10.30 2.07
CA VAL A 71 -3.08 -9.14 2.51
C VAL A 71 -3.95 -8.61 1.37
N GLN A 72 -3.39 -8.49 0.16
CA GLN A 72 -4.14 -8.07 -1.02
C GLN A 72 -5.28 -9.05 -1.35
N LEU A 73 -5.07 -10.36 -1.13
CA LEU A 73 -6.11 -11.37 -1.29
C LEU A 73 -7.23 -11.20 -0.26
N VAL A 74 -6.89 -11.00 1.02
CA VAL A 74 -7.88 -10.78 2.10
C VAL A 74 -8.70 -9.51 1.85
N ARG A 75 -8.06 -8.46 1.34
CA ARG A 75 -8.71 -7.20 0.93
C ARG A 75 -9.53 -7.32 -0.37
N ARG A 76 -9.45 -8.47 -1.07
CA ARG A 76 -10.09 -8.75 -2.36
C ARG A 76 -9.57 -7.89 -3.52
N ASP A 77 -8.36 -7.35 -3.38
CA ASP A 77 -7.66 -6.57 -4.40
C ASP A 77 -7.07 -7.48 -5.51
N ILE A 78 -6.95 -8.79 -5.25
CA ILE A 78 -6.50 -9.81 -6.20
C ILE A 78 -7.40 -11.06 -6.15
N ARG A 79 -7.59 -11.72 -7.31
CA ARG A 79 -8.34 -12.98 -7.37
C ARG A 79 -7.56 -14.11 -6.69
N PRO A 80 -8.21 -15.07 -6.02
CA PRO A 80 -7.53 -16.19 -5.35
C PRO A 80 -6.55 -16.97 -6.24
N VAL A 81 -6.95 -17.26 -7.48
CA VAL A 81 -6.07 -17.97 -8.43
C VAL A 81 -4.86 -17.11 -8.80
N ASP A 82 -5.04 -15.81 -9.03
CA ASP A 82 -3.92 -14.92 -9.33
C ASP A 82 -2.98 -14.80 -8.13
N ALA A 83 -3.51 -14.74 -6.90
CA ALA A 83 -2.69 -14.73 -5.69
C ALA A 83 -1.81 -15.98 -5.58
N GLY A 84 -2.36 -17.17 -5.85
CA GLY A 84 -1.59 -18.41 -5.90
C GLY A 84 -0.49 -18.37 -6.98
N MET A 85 -0.83 -17.90 -8.19
CA MET A 85 0.12 -17.78 -9.29
C MET A 85 1.21 -16.73 -9.03
N TYR A 86 0.89 -15.64 -8.32
CA TYR A 86 1.86 -14.64 -7.86
C TYR A 86 2.88 -15.29 -6.92
N VAL A 87 2.42 -16.05 -5.92
CA VAL A 87 3.32 -16.75 -4.99
C VAL A 87 4.22 -17.74 -5.73
N VAL A 88 3.67 -18.53 -6.65
CA VAL A 88 4.48 -19.45 -7.49
C VAL A 88 5.52 -18.69 -8.32
N ALA A 89 5.12 -17.61 -8.98
CA ALA A 89 6.01 -16.79 -9.79
C ALA A 89 7.13 -16.15 -8.95
N GLN A 90 6.79 -15.60 -7.77
CA GLN A 90 7.74 -15.02 -6.82
C GLN A 90 8.75 -16.07 -6.35
N LEU A 91 8.30 -17.30 -6.03
CA LEU A 91 9.19 -18.38 -5.61
C LEU A 91 10.14 -18.81 -6.74
N ILE A 92 9.62 -19.02 -7.95
CA ILE A 92 10.45 -19.36 -9.12
C ILE A 92 11.47 -18.25 -9.39
N GLY A 93 11.03 -16.99 -9.44
CA GLY A 93 11.89 -15.83 -9.62
C GLY A 93 12.98 -15.78 -8.56
N GLY A 94 12.63 -15.96 -7.29
CA GLY A 94 13.59 -15.94 -6.18
C GLY A 94 14.64 -17.04 -6.26
N VAL A 95 14.25 -18.27 -6.60
CA VAL A 95 15.19 -19.39 -6.77
C VAL A 95 16.12 -19.14 -7.97
N VAL A 96 15.56 -18.78 -9.13
CA VAL A 96 16.35 -18.54 -10.35
C VAL A 96 17.29 -17.36 -10.15
N GLY A 97 16.83 -16.27 -9.52
CA GLY A 97 17.64 -15.10 -9.21
C GLY A 97 18.75 -15.42 -8.23
N GLY A 98 18.45 -16.22 -7.20
CA GLY A 98 19.45 -16.68 -6.25
C GLY A 98 20.55 -17.51 -6.92
N ILE A 99 20.17 -18.49 -7.73
CA ILE A 99 21.13 -19.34 -8.48
C ILE A 99 21.95 -18.47 -9.42
N PHE A 100 21.31 -17.59 -10.19
CA PHE A 100 21.99 -16.68 -11.11
C PHE A 100 23.03 -15.81 -10.40
N GLY A 101 22.67 -15.21 -9.26
CA GLY A 101 23.62 -14.45 -8.45
C GLY A 101 24.76 -15.31 -7.91
N ALA A 102 24.50 -16.57 -7.53
CA ALA A 102 25.52 -17.52 -7.09
C ALA A 102 26.53 -17.86 -8.19
N LEU A 103 26.05 -18.01 -9.43
CA LEU A 103 26.90 -18.36 -10.59
C LEU A 103 27.81 -17.19 -11.02
N ILE A 104 27.46 -15.96 -10.64
CA ILE A 104 28.24 -14.75 -10.97
C ILE A 104 29.20 -14.40 -9.84
N ALA A 105 28.80 -14.62 -8.58
CA ALA A 105 29.66 -14.39 -7.43
C ALA A 105 30.80 -15.42 -7.40
N ASP A 106 32.01 -15.02 -7.02
CA ASP A 106 33.05 -15.99 -6.66
C ASP A 106 32.58 -16.86 -5.48
N ASP A 107 33.04 -18.12 -5.40
CA ASP A 107 32.58 -19.08 -4.37
C ASP A 107 32.70 -18.55 -2.93
N ALA A 108 33.71 -17.71 -2.65
CA ALA A 108 33.91 -17.08 -1.34
C ALA A 108 32.92 -15.91 -1.04
N ASN A 109 32.19 -15.45 -2.05
CA ASN A 109 31.35 -14.26 -2.07
C ASN A 109 29.84 -14.57 -2.13
N VAL A 110 29.47 -15.85 -2.15
CA VAL A 110 28.06 -16.24 -2.15
C VAL A 110 27.47 -15.99 -0.76
N VAL A 111 26.53 -15.03 -0.64
CA VAL A 111 25.83 -14.81 0.64
C VAL A 111 25.13 -16.09 1.09
N GLY A 112 25.16 -16.34 2.39
CA GLY A 112 24.46 -17.45 3.01
C GLY A 112 22.93 -17.32 2.93
N TYR A 113 22.23 -18.16 3.67
CA TYR A 113 20.78 -18.13 3.81
C TYR A 113 20.37 -17.48 5.15
N PRO A 114 19.16 -16.91 5.23
CA PRO A 114 18.71 -16.26 6.46
C PRO A 114 18.53 -17.28 7.58
N ARG A 115 19.12 -16.98 8.74
CA ARG A 115 19.06 -17.81 9.94
C ARG A 115 19.12 -16.92 11.19
N PRO A 116 18.42 -17.27 12.28
CA PRO A 116 18.63 -16.60 13.56
C PRO A 116 20.09 -16.77 13.99
N THR A 117 20.73 -15.67 14.38
CA THR A 117 22.17 -15.68 14.69
C THR A 117 22.47 -16.62 15.85
N HIS A 118 23.28 -17.65 15.58
CA HIS A 118 23.68 -18.68 16.55
C HIS A 118 24.62 -18.08 17.60
N ALA A 119 24.18 -18.02 18.85
CA ALA A 119 25.02 -18.03 20.07
C ALA A 119 24.26 -17.62 21.35
N LYS A 120 23.09 -16.98 21.26
CA LYS A 120 22.39 -16.42 22.43
C LYS A 120 21.02 -17.06 22.68
N PRO A 121 20.67 -17.43 23.93
CA PRO A 121 19.32 -17.89 24.27
C PRO A 121 18.25 -16.92 23.77
N GLY A 122 17.23 -17.43 23.08
CA GLY A 122 16.14 -16.63 22.52
C GLY A 122 16.37 -16.06 21.12
N ALA A 123 17.39 -16.49 20.38
CA ALA A 123 17.65 -16.04 19.00
C ALA A 123 16.43 -16.17 18.07
N VAL A 124 15.73 -17.31 18.14
CA VAL A 124 14.50 -17.56 17.36
C VAL A 124 13.43 -16.52 17.67
N LEU A 125 13.18 -16.22 18.95
CA LEU A 125 12.15 -15.25 19.36
C LEU A 125 12.52 -13.83 18.91
N ARG A 126 13.80 -13.44 19.01
CA ARG A 126 14.26 -12.13 18.54
C ARG A 126 14.13 -12.00 17.02
N ALA A 127 14.51 -13.03 16.27
CA ALA A 127 14.36 -13.06 14.82
C ALA A 127 12.88 -13.01 14.41
N PHE A 128 12.04 -13.81 15.07
CA PHE A 128 10.60 -13.80 14.85
C PHE A 128 10.00 -12.41 15.11
N GLY A 129 10.33 -11.78 16.25
CA GLY A 129 9.88 -10.44 16.58
C GLY A 129 10.34 -9.37 15.58
N ALA A 130 11.59 -9.43 15.13
CA ALA A 130 12.13 -8.53 14.11
C ALA A 130 11.38 -8.65 12.77
N GLU A 131 11.17 -9.88 12.30
CA GLU A 131 10.44 -10.16 11.06
C GLU A 131 8.97 -9.71 11.14
N VAL A 132 8.28 -9.96 12.27
CA VAL A 132 6.92 -9.44 12.51
C VAL A 132 6.90 -7.91 12.48
N PHE A 133 7.81 -7.27 13.21
CA PHE A 133 7.83 -5.81 13.39
C PHE A 133 8.03 -5.08 12.06
N PHE A 134 9.06 -5.44 11.29
CA PHE A 134 9.35 -4.74 10.04
C PHE A 134 8.43 -5.16 8.89
N THR A 135 7.86 -6.38 8.89
CA THR A 135 6.82 -6.70 7.91
C THR A 135 5.50 -5.99 8.21
N CYS A 136 5.18 -5.77 9.50
CA CYS A 136 4.07 -4.91 9.90
C CYS A 136 4.27 -3.47 9.42
N ALA A 137 5.44 -2.88 9.67
CA ALA A 137 5.78 -1.55 9.18
C ALA A 137 5.72 -1.47 7.64
N LEU A 138 6.27 -2.46 6.94
CA LEU A 138 6.23 -2.56 5.49
C LEU A 138 4.79 -2.57 4.98
N MET A 139 3.93 -3.42 5.54
CA MET A 139 2.54 -3.52 5.11
C MET A 139 1.75 -2.24 5.43
N LEU A 140 1.98 -1.62 6.59
CA LEU A 140 1.40 -0.33 6.94
C LEU A 140 1.76 0.74 5.91
N VAL A 141 3.03 0.86 5.55
CA VAL A 141 3.48 1.83 4.56
C VAL A 141 2.85 1.54 3.21
N ILE A 142 2.90 0.30 2.71
CA ILE A 142 2.26 -0.09 1.44
C ILE A 142 0.78 0.37 1.40
N LEU A 143 0.00 0.09 2.45
CA LEU A 143 -1.43 0.43 2.45
C LEU A 143 -1.67 1.94 2.48
N HIS A 144 -0.90 2.72 3.23
CA HIS A 144 -1.09 4.18 3.27
C HIS A 144 -0.64 4.84 1.96
N VAL A 145 0.57 4.53 1.48
CA VAL A 145 1.19 5.27 0.38
C VAL A 145 0.78 4.76 -0.99
N ALA A 146 0.38 3.49 -1.12
CA ALA A 146 -0.02 2.91 -2.41
C ALA A 146 -1.52 2.63 -2.52
N ALA A 147 -2.22 2.27 -1.42
CA ALA A 147 -3.64 1.93 -1.49
C ALA A 147 -4.58 3.10 -1.13
N LYS A 148 -4.31 3.83 -0.02
CA LYS A 148 -5.14 4.98 0.40
C LYS A 148 -4.82 6.25 -0.39
N GLN A 149 -3.54 6.59 -0.55
CA GLN A 149 -3.12 7.79 -1.29
C GLN A 149 -2.96 7.51 -2.79
N GLN A 150 -4.07 7.36 -3.50
CA GLN A 150 -4.03 7.12 -4.94
C GLN A 150 -3.31 8.27 -5.68
N GLY A 151 -2.35 7.93 -6.54
CA GLY A 151 -1.58 8.91 -7.30
C GLY A 151 -0.37 9.50 -6.58
N ASN A 152 -0.05 9.07 -5.35
CA ASN A 152 1.19 9.46 -4.68
C ASN A 152 2.40 8.98 -5.49
N PRO A 153 3.29 9.86 -6.01
CA PRO A 153 4.45 9.44 -6.80
C PRO A 153 5.60 8.88 -5.95
N PHE A 154 5.57 9.06 -4.63
CA PHE A 154 6.64 8.65 -3.70
C PHE A 154 6.42 7.27 -3.06
N PHE A 155 5.39 6.53 -3.48
CA PHE A 155 5.05 5.23 -2.91
C PHE A 155 6.23 4.24 -2.94
N GLY A 156 6.95 4.14 -4.07
CA GLY A 156 8.05 3.20 -4.25
C GLY A 156 9.24 3.49 -3.34
N ILE A 157 9.61 4.77 -3.15
CA ILE A 157 10.71 5.15 -2.25
C ILE A 157 10.33 4.94 -0.78
N ALA A 158 9.08 5.22 -0.39
CA ALA A 158 8.60 5.00 0.97
C ALA A 158 8.64 3.50 1.34
N ILE A 159 8.14 2.63 0.43
CA ILE A 159 8.18 1.18 0.62
C ILE A 159 9.62 0.67 0.72
N ALA A 160 10.50 1.12 -0.17
CA ALA A 160 11.91 0.72 -0.15
C ALA A 160 12.65 1.22 1.11
N ALA A 161 12.39 2.44 1.56
CA ALA A 161 13.04 3.02 2.74
C ALA A 161 12.76 2.19 4.02
N VAL A 162 11.55 1.65 4.17
CA VAL A 162 11.23 0.76 5.29
C VAL A 162 12.04 -0.53 5.24
N VAL A 163 12.20 -1.11 4.04
CA VAL A 163 13.03 -2.32 3.85
C VAL A 163 14.50 -2.02 4.16
N VAL A 164 15.05 -0.88 3.71
CA VAL A 164 16.41 -0.44 4.04
C VAL A 164 16.58 -0.28 5.55
N ALA A 165 15.66 0.43 6.21
CA ALA A 165 15.71 0.64 7.65
C ALA A 165 15.66 -0.68 8.43
N GLY A 166 14.77 -1.60 8.03
CA GLY A 166 14.68 -2.94 8.62
C GLY A 166 15.94 -3.76 8.41
N ALA A 167 16.51 -3.72 7.21
CA ALA A 167 17.72 -4.47 6.87
C ALA A 167 18.96 -3.97 7.60
N ILE A 168 19.13 -2.65 7.77
CA ILE A 168 20.22 -2.07 8.57
C ILE A 168 20.10 -2.47 10.05
N THR A 169 18.89 -2.43 10.60
CA THR A 169 18.69 -2.59 12.05
C THR A 169 18.57 -4.04 12.49
N THR A 170 18.00 -4.93 11.66
CA THR A 170 17.69 -6.32 12.04
C THR A 170 18.38 -7.37 11.18
N GLY A 171 19.17 -6.97 10.19
CA GLY A 171 20.00 -7.87 9.39
C GLY A 171 20.84 -8.83 10.26
N PRO A 172 21.57 -8.34 11.29
CA PRO A 172 22.32 -9.19 12.21
C PRO A 172 21.48 -10.05 13.18
N VAL A 173 20.15 -9.90 13.19
CA VAL A 173 19.23 -10.60 14.10
C VAL A 173 18.50 -11.73 13.40
N SER A 174 17.89 -11.44 12.24
CA SER A 174 17.08 -12.39 11.46
C SER A 174 17.56 -12.60 10.03
N GLY A 175 18.51 -11.80 9.54
CA GLY A 175 18.78 -11.64 8.11
C GLY A 175 17.86 -10.63 7.41
N ALA A 176 16.90 -10.02 8.14
CA ALA A 176 15.99 -8.98 7.68
C ALA A 176 15.33 -9.26 6.33
N VAL A 177 14.60 -10.38 6.27
CA VAL A 177 14.05 -10.89 5.02
C VAL A 177 12.73 -10.20 4.67
N PHE A 178 11.81 -10.16 5.63
CA PHE A 178 10.46 -9.58 5.55
C PHE A 178 9.60 -10.13 4.40
N ASN A 179 10.04 -11.23 3.78
CA ASN A 179 9.51 -11.74 2.52
C ASN A 179 9.72 -13.27 2.42
N PRO A 180 8.64 -14.07 2.50
CA PRO A 180 8.76 -15.52 2.42
C PRO A 180 9.39 -16.05 1.12
N ALA A 181 9.20 -15.36 -0.02
CA ALA A 181 9.78 -15.79 -1.29
C ALA A 181 11.28 -15.47 -1.39
N VAL A 182 11.75 -14.39 -0.76
CA VAL A 182 13.19 -14.09 -0.65
C VAL A 182 13.88 -15.14 0.23
N ALA A 183 13.32 -15.45 1.41
CA ALA A 183 13.87 -16.52 2.26
C ALA A 183 13.91 -17.86 1.54
N SER A 184 12.81 -18.23 0.89
CA SER A 184 12.73 -19.49 0.13
C SER A 184 13.74 -19.54 -1.02
N GLY A 185 13.89 -18.44 -1.76
CA GLY A 185 14.87 -18.33 -2.85
C GLY A 185 16.31 -18.55 -2.37
N LEU A 186 16.71 -17.88 -1.28
CA LEU A 186 18.06 -18.01 -0.72
C LEU A 186 18.32 -19.40 -0.13
N VAL A 187 17.36 -19.98 0.60
CA VAL A 187 17.47 -21.32 1.19
C VAL A 187 17.55 -22.40 0.09
N LEU A 188 16.68 -22.34 -0.92
CA LEU A 188 16.69 -23.32 -2.01
C LEU A 188 17.94 -23.17 -2.87
N ARG A 189 18.40 -21.93 -3.14
CA ARG A 189 19.69 -21.70 -3.76
C ARG A 189 20.82 -22.37 -2.98
N HIS A 190 20.85 -22.20 -1.66
CA HIS A 190 21.87 -22.82 -0.80
C HIS A 190 21.85 -24.35 -0.90
N CYS A 191 20.67 -24.96 -0.96
CA CYS A 191 20.52 -26.39 -1.16
C CYS A 191 21.02 -26.86 -2.54
N VAL A 192 20.86 -26.05 -3.58
CA VAL A 192 21.22 -26.40 -4.97
C VAL A 192 22.69 -26.15 -5.27
N VAL A 193 23.25 -25.01 -4.85
CA VAL A 193 24.59 -24.56 -5.25
C VAL A 193 25.66 -25.07 -4.30
N THR A 194 25.45 -24.92 -2.99
CA THR A 194 26.48 -25.20 -1.99
C THR A 194 26.58 -26.68 -1.62
N HIS A 195 25.62 -27.52 -2.04
CA HIS A 195 25.55 -28.97 -1.77
C HIS A 195 25.82 -29.36 -0.29
N GLU A 196 25.54 -28.45 0.65
CA GLU A 196 25.93 -28.63 2.04
C GLU A 196 24.97 -29.57 2.78
N ARG A 197 25.51 -30.29 3.78
CA ARG A 197 24.73 -31.08 4.75
C ARG A 197 23.74 -30.25 5.59
N THR A 198 23.81 -28.92 5.49
CA THR A 198 22.95 -27.97 6.22
C THR A 198 21.63 -27.66 5.51
N CYS A 199 21.37 -28.20 4.30
CA CYS A 199 20.11 -27.97 3.60
C CYS A 199 18.88 -28.37 4.44
N GLY A 200 18.92 -29.50 5.15
CA GLY A 200 17.83 -29.94 6.01
C GLY A 200 17.50 -28.91 7.11
N THR A 201 18.51 -28.38 7.78
CA THR A 201 18.34 -27.34 8.81
C THR A 201 17.89 -26.01 8.22
N ALA A 202 18.37 -25.65 7.03
CA ALA A 202 17.98 -24.41 6.34
C ALA A 202 16.49 -24.43 5.95
N VAL A 203 16.04 -25.54 5.34
CA VAL A 203 14.63 -25.74 4.98
C VAL A 203 13.75 -25.79 6.23
N GLN A 204 14.19 -26.45 7.30
CA GLN A 204 13.46 -26.44 8.56
C GLN A 204 13.32 -25.01 9.12
N GLY A 205 14.31 -24.13 8.95
CA GLY A 205 14.23 -22.74 9.39
C GLY A 205 13.21 -21.88 8.64
N LEU A 206 12.72 -22.30 7.46
CA LEU A 206 11.82 -21.50 6.62
C LEU A 206 10.49 -21.16 7.29
N TRP A 207 9.99 -21.98 8.23
CA TRP A 207 8.72 -21.70 8.89
C TRP A 207 8.73 -20.32 9.56
N LEU A 208 9.87 -19.89 10.10
CA LEU A 208 10.01 -18.59 10.75
C LEU A 208 9.75 -17.47 9.74
N TYR A 209 10.36 -17.57 8.56
CA TYR A 209 10.28 -16.57 7.49
C TYR A 209 9.00 -16.64 6.66
N TRP A 210 8.16 -17.65 6.86
CA TRP A 210 6.79 -17.67 6.34
C TRP A 210 5.80 -17.13 7.38
N VAL A 211 5.85 -17.65 8.61
CA VAL A 211 4.88 -17.31 9.66
C VAL A 211 5.06 -15.88 10.15
N ALA A 212 6.29 -15.46 10.47
CA ALA A 212 6.52 -14.13 11.04
C ALA A 212 6.15 -12.99 10.06
N PRO A 213 6.58 -13.01 8.78
CA PRO A 213 6.16 -11.98 7.83
C PRO A 213 4.65 -11.98 7.56
N THR A 214 4.00 -13.15 7.41
CA THR A 214 2.55 -13.20 7.21
C THR A 214 1.79 -12.65 8.42
N LEU A 215 2.23 -12.96 9.65
CA LEU A 215 1.66 -12.37 10.86
C LEU A 215 1.88 -10.86 10.92
N GLY A 216 3.10 -10.39 10.63
CA GLY A 216 3.42 -8.97 10.57
C GLY A 216 2.55 -8.23 9.57
N ALA A 217 2.42 -8.75 8.34
CA ALA A 217 1.56 -8.18 7.31
C ALA A 217 0.09 -8.15 7.74
N ALA A 218 -0.43 -9.20 8.37
CA ALA A 218 -1.79 -9.23 8.89
C ALA A 218 -2.01 -8.15 9.98
N ILE A 219 -1.09 -8.01 10.92
CA ILE A 219 -1.15 -6.96 11.96
C ILE A 219 -1.12 -5.57 11.30
N GLY A 220 -0.22 -5.35 10.34
CA GLY A 220 -0.12 -4.07 9.63
C GLY A 220 -1.42 -3.73 8.87
N ALA A 221 -2.06 -4.73 8.27
CA ALA A 221 -3.36 -4.55 7.61
C ALA A 221 -4.46 -4.17 8.60
N VAL A 222 -4.53 -4.83 9.76
CA VAL A 222 -5.51 -4.51 10.82
C VAL A 222 -5.28 -3.10 11.35
N LEU A 223 -4.03 -2.73 11.64
CA LEU A 223 -3.68 -1.40 12.12
C LEU A 223 -4.05 -0.31 11.09
N PHE A 224 -3.80 -0.55 9.80
CA PHE A 224 -4.23 0.35 8.74
C PHE A 224 -5.76 0.57 8.77
N THR A 225 -6.55 -0.51 8.90
CA THR A 225 -8.00 -0.40 8.98
C THR A 225 -8.42 0.43 10.19
N LEU A 226 -7.85 0.18 11.37
CA LEU A 226 -8.18 0.94 12.59
C LEU A 226 -7.84 2.43 12.48
N MET A 227 -6.79 2.80 11.73
CA MET A 227 -6.38 4.19 11.54
C MET A 227 -7.17 4.92 10.45
N THR A 228 -7.85 4.19 9.55
CA THR A 228 -8.55 4.77 8.40
C THR A 228 -10.08 4.69 8.49
N THR A 229 -10.62 4.12 9.57
CA THR A 229 -12.06 4.09 9.85
C THR A 229 -12.62 5.39 10.43
N VAL A 230 -11.80 6.41 10.67
CA VAL A 230 -12.30 7.75 11.02
C VAL A 230 -12.86 8.36 9.73
N PRO A 231 -14.17 8.70 9.66
CA PRO A 231 -14.73 9.40 8.51
C PRO A 231 -13.98 10.72 8.37
N GLU A 232 -13.37 10.94 7.21
CA GLU A 232 -12.96 12.29 6.83
C GLU A 232 -14.27 13.07 6.66
N ASP A 233 -14.47 14.14 7.43
CA ASP A 233 -15.60 15.07 7.26
C ASP A 233 -15.64 15.72 5.85
N ASP A 234 -14.66 15.40 5.00
CA ASP A 234 -14.43 15.90 3.65
C ASP A 234 -15.28 15.22 2.56
N ASP A 235 -16.02 14.14 2.87
CA ASP A 235 -16.98 13.52 1.94
C ASP A 235 -18.40 14.12 2.04
N MET A 236 -18.52 15.38 2.47
CA MET A 236 -19.70 16.15 2.12
C MET A 236 -19.58 16.51 0.63
N PRO A 237 -20.45 15.98 -0.26
CA PRO A 237 -20.37 16.32 -1.67
C PRO A 237 -20.36 17.84 -1.82
N GLU A 238 -19.50 18.37 -2.68
CA GLU A 238 -19.33 19.82 -2.89
C GLU A 238 -20.68 20.52 -3.14
N SER A 239 -21.65 19.80 -3.70
CA SER A 239 -23.04 20.22 -3.86
C SER A 239 -23.82 20.37 -2.54
N ALA A 240 -23.58 19.52 -1.54
CA ALA A 240 -24.18 19.62 -0.22
C ALA A 240 -23.50 20.70 0.64
N GLY A 241 -22.18 20.85 0.55
CA GLY A 241 -21.44 21.96 1.18
C GLY A 241 -21.86 23.32 0.61
N ALA A 242 -21.97 23.43 -0.71
CA ALA A 242 -22.46 24.63 -1.39
C ALA A 242 -23.95 24.89 -1.09
N ALA A 243 -24.81 23.86 -1.07
CA ALA A 243 -26.22 24.01 -0.72
C ALA A 243 -26.41 24.43 0.75
N ARG A 244 -25.60 23.91 1.66
CA ARG A 244 -25.57 24.31 3.07
C ARG A 244 -25.10 25.75 3.23
N GLN A 245 -23.98 26.13 2.62
CA GLN A 245 -23.50 27.52 2.62
C GLN A 245 -24.50 28.49 1.97
N ARG A 246 -25.24 28.05 0.96
CA ARG A 246 -26.29 28.85 0.30
C ARG A 246 -27.52 29.00 1.19
N ARG A 247 -27.89 27.96 1.95
CA ARG A 247 -28.95 28.01 2.99
C ARG A 247 -28.55 28.90 4.16
N GLU A 248 -27.33 28.78 4.67
CA GLU A 248 -26.82 29.58 5.79
C GLU A 248 -26.71 31.06 5.41
N ARG A 249 -26.22 31.38 4.19
CA ARG A 249 -26.26 32.76 3.67
C ARG A 249 -27.68 33.30 3.48
N MET A 250 -28.62 32.46 3.04
CA MET A 250 -30.02 32.87 2.85
C MET A 250 -30.73 33.13 4.19
N CYS A 251 -30.41 32.36 5.24
CA CYS A 251 -30.90 32.63 6.60
C CYS A 251 -30.32 33.93 7.18
N LEU A 252 -29.00 34.16 7.03
CA LEU A 252 -28.36 35.38 7.51
C LEU A 252 -28.94 36.63 6.85
N THR A 253 -29.19 36.58 5.53
CA THR A 253 -29.85 37.71 4.83
C THR A 253 -31.31 37.89 5.19
N ALA A 254 -32.00 36.83 5.65
CA ALA A 254 -33.38 36.93 6.10
C ALA A 254 -33.49 37.56 7.50
N GLU A 255 -32.48 37.36 8.35
CA GLU A 255 -32.38 38.05 9.65
C GLU A 255 -32.03 39.54 9.49
N ASP A 256 -31.19 39.88 8.50
CA ASP A 256 -30.81 41.28 8.23
C ASP A 256 -31.89 42.11 7.49
N ASP A 257 -32.82 41.48 6.75
CA ASP A 257 -33.91 42.16 6.00
C ASP A 257 -35.20 42.29 6.87
N CYS A 258 -35.21 41.72 8.08
CA CYS A 258 -36.26 41.96 9.08
C CYS A 258 -35.95 43.25 9.85
N GLY A 259 -36.35 44.39 9.27
CA GLY A 259 -36.53 45.62 10.02
C GLY A 259 -37.54 45.42 11.16
N ASP A 260 -37.39 46.20 12.23
CA ASP A 260 -38.07 46.14 13.54
C ASP A 260 -39.62 46.20 13.56
N ASP A 261 -40.31 46.08 12.42
CA ASP A 261 -41.77 46.03 12.36
C ASP A 261 -42.25 44.66 11.86
N ASP A 262 -43.15 44.08 12.64
CA ASP A 262 -43.93 42.85 12.40
C ASP A 262 -43.27 41.52 12.81
N ARG A 263 -43.42 41.20 14.11
CA ARG A 263 -43.35 39.84 14.66
C ARG A 263 -44.43 38.94 14.04
N GLU A 264 -44.13 38.31 12.91
CA GLU A 264 -44.79 37.06 12.51
C GLU A 264 -43.81 36.14 11.80
N CYS A 265 -42.88 35.55 12.57
CA CYS A 265 -42.00 34.50 12.07
C CYS A 265 -42.85 33.28 11.66
N LEU A 266 -43.04 33.10 10.35
CA LEU A 266 -43.58 31.87 9.77
C LEU A 266 -42.75 30.68 10.25
N ARG A 267 -43.35 29.82 11.07
CA ARG A 267 -42.87 28.44 11.27
C ARG A 267 -43.01 27.72 9.93
N VAL A 268 -41.88 27.41 9.30
CA VAL A 268 -41.85 26.45 8.20
C VAL A 268 -42.03 25.06 8.80
N ASP A 269 -43.20 24.49 8.57
CA ASP A 269 -43.55 23.12 8.94
C ASP A 269 -42.69 22.14 8.14
N THR A 270 -41.84 21.38 8.83
CA THR A 270 -41.04 20.30 8.23
C THR A 270 -41.91 19.07 8.06
N GLY A 271 -42.86 19.13 7.12
CA GLY A 271 -43.63 17.98 6.66
C GLY A 271 -42.75 17.10 5.76
N SER A 272 -42.51 15.87 6.20
CA SER A 272 -41.83 14.82 5.47
C SER A 272 -42.63 14.41 4.23
N HIS A 273 -42.22 14.88 3.05
CA HIS A 273 -42.58 14.28 1.76
C HIS A 273 -41.31 14.13 0.92
N GLU A 274 -40.91 12.88 0.68
CA GLU A 274 -39.87 12.54 -0.30
C GLU A 274 -40.34 12.96 -1.71
N PRO A 275 -39.46 13.56 -2.53
CA PRO A 275 -39.83 13.91 -3.88
C PRO A 275 -39.70 12.69 -4.80
N SER A 276 -40.84 12.20 -5.30
CA SER A 276 -40.90 11.42 -6.53
C SER A 276 -40.71 12.36 -7.73
N ASP A 277 -39.54 12.29 -8.38
CA ASP A 277 -39.14 12.89 -9.67
C ASP A 277 -38.01 13.95 -9.59
N PRO A 278 -36.78 13.66 -10.11
CA PRO A 278 -35.62 14.55 -10.00
C PRO A 278 -35.64 15.81 -10.90
N LYS A 279 -36.69 16.06 -11.70
CA LYS A 279 -36.67 17.13 -12.71
C LYS A 279 -37.55 18.36 -12.44
N ALA A 280 -38.16 18.47 -11.26
CA ALA A 280 -39.07 19.58 -10.93
C ALA A 280 -38.45 20.76 -10.13
N GLY A 281 -37.15 20.69 -9.79
CA GLY A 281 -36.49 21.66 -8.89
C GLY A 281 -36.24 23.08 -9.45
N ASP A 282 -36.33 23.28 -10.76
CA ASP A 282 -35.86 24.53 -11.40
C ASP A 282 -36.95 25.59 -11.67
N ARG A 283 -38.20 25.39 -11.23
CA ARG A 283 -39.31 26.33 -11.56
C ARG A 283 -39.93 27.08 -10.39
N MET A 284 -39.43 26.93 -9.17
CA MET A 284 -40.05 27.56 -7.98
C MET A 284 -39.27 28.75 -7.39
N CYS A 285 -38.40 29.39 -8.17
CA CYS A 285 -37.62 30.57 -7.75
C CYS A 285 -37.64 31.71 -8.77
N LEU A 286 -38.81 32.08 -9.31
CA LEU A 286 -38.92 33.24 -10.21
C LEU A 286 -40.20 34.09 -10.04
N ARG A 287 -40.86 34.01 -8.87
CA ARG A 287 -41.97 34.92 -8.52
C ARG A 287 -41.81 35.48 -7.12
N ALA A 288 -40.85 36.37 -6.95
CA ALA A 288 -40.90 37.41 -5.93
C ALA A 288 -39.98 38.56 -6.32
N ARG A 289 -40.48 39.79 -6.10
CA ARG A 289 -39.83 41.09 -6.29
C ARG A 289 -39.95 41.70 -7.71
N GLY A 290 -41.00 42.51 -7.82
CA GLY A 290 -41.19 43.52 -8.86
C GLY A 290 -42.20 44.56 -8.38
N CYS A 291 -41.94 45.18 -7.23
CA CYS A 291 -42.68 46.36 -6.79
C CYS A 291 -41.92 47.60 -7.31
N SER A 292 -42.53 48.34 -8.24
CA SER A 292 -42.17 49.72 -8.54
C SER A 292 -43.40 50.42 -9.11
N THR A 293 -44.17 51.05 -8.22
CA THR A 293 -45.07 52.15 -8.58
C THR A 293 -44.27 53.45 -8.54
N VAL A 294 -44.35 54.23 -9.62
CA VAL A 294 -44.36 55.71 -9.73
C VAL A 294 -43.61 56.16 -10.99
N SER A 295 -44.36 56.58 -12.01
CA SER A 295 -44.11 57.82 -12.76
C SER A 295 -45.33 58.19 -13.61
N ASN A 296 -45.75 59.46 -13.52
CA ASN A 296 -46.66 60.18 -14.42
C ASN A 296 -45.87 61.43 -14.85
N PRO A 297 -45.78 61.83 -16.13
CA PRO A 297 -46.82 62.63 -16.78
C PRO A 297 -47.02 62.42 -18.31
N ALA A 298 -48.27 62.65 -18.76
CA ALA A 298 -48.72 63.31 -20.00
C ALA A 298 -48.03 63.09 -21.37
N ALA A 299 -48.88 62.77 -22.37
CA ALA A 299 -49.05 63.46 -23.67
C ALA A 299 -48.94 62.61 -24.96
N ARG A 300 -50.02 62.73 -25.75
CA ARG A 300 -50.13 62.80 -27.23
C ARG A 300 -50.23 61.53 -28.10
N ASP A 301 -51.32 61.59 -28.86
CA ASP A 301 -51.50 61.29 -30.29
C ASP A 301 -52.10 59.94 -30.73
N LYS A 302 -53.32 60.13 -31.25
CA LYS A 302 -54.17 59.31 -32.15
C LYS A 302 -55.16 58.35 -31.51
#